data_AF-A0A2I0AI08-F1
#
_entry.id   AF-A0A2I0AI08-F1
#
_cell.length_a   1.000
_cell.length_b   1.000
_cell.length_c   1.000
_cell.angle_alpha   90.00
_cell.angle_beta   90.00
_cell.angle_gamma   90.00
#
_symmetry.space_group_name_H-M   'P 1'
#
loop_
_entity.id
_entity.type
_entity.pdbx_description
1 polymer ?
#
loop_
_entity_poly.entity_id
_entity_poly.type
_entity_poly.pdbx_seq_one_letter_code
_entity_poly.pdbx_strand_id
1 'polypeptide(L)'
;MAVEKWIFPLISVSFVSLVLFLSAISGFTASSIFPSRPPGATLVQHGPRCPPAFGYYISGGRGDGRRMLRLLLAVYHPRNSYLLDLSHDAPESERAALASAVKLRVPAIRAFGNVDVVGKAGAMTYMGSSSLAATLHAAAVLLRLEKGWDWFVTLSAGDYPLITQDDLIHVFSSVPRGLNFIDHTSDLGWKESQRVQPIIVDAGIYLAKRSHYFQASEKRKTPESFKFFTGSPWVILSRTFIEYCIVGWDNLPRTLLLYFTNVLLSQEGYFHSLVCNSPEFQNTTVNNDLRYMEWDDPPQMDPHFLQMPHFENMIGSALPFARKFQEDDPILDKIDMDILSRSYHRVTPGAWCSTRSGWRSDPCSQWQNINTVRPTPQAEKFRALIQRLLAERKAGLKSCIV
;
A
#
# COMPACT_ATOMS: atom_id res chain seq x y z
N MET A 1 -46.84 49.04 39.07
CA MET A 1 -46.99 48.02 38.01
C MET A 1 -46.33 48.45 36.69
N ALA A 2 -45.02 48.72 36.69
CA ALA A 2 -44.29 49.06 35.45
C ALA A 2 -42.94 48.31 35.31
N VAL A 3 -42.47 47.65 36.37
CA VAL A 3 -41.14 47.02 36.40
C VAL A 3 -41.17 45.58 35.86
N GLU A 4 -42.28 44.84 36.01
CA GLU A 4 -42.37 43.45 35.51
C GLU A 4 -42.43 43.33 33.99
N LYS A 5 -42.91 44.35 33.27
CA LYS A 5 -43.04 44.29 31.80
C LYS A 5 -41.71 44.34 31.05
N TRP A 6 -40.62 44.74 31.72
CA TRP A 6 -39.30 44.90 31.09
C TRP A 6 -38.32 43.78 31.43
N ILE A 7 -38.63 42.91 32.39
CA ILE A 7 -37.74 41.84 32.83
C ILE A 7 -37.57 40.77 31.75
N PHE A 8 -38.68 40.30 31.16
CA PHE A 8 -38.66 39.30 30.09
C PHE A 8 -37.90 39.75 28.84
N PRO A 9 -38.13 40.96 28.26
CA PRO A 9 -37.35 41.42 27.13
C PRO A 9 -35.88 41.64 27.47
N LEU A 10 -35.52 42.09 28.68
CA LEU A 10 -34.11 42.21 29.09
C LEU A 10 -33.39 40.85 29.13
N ILE A 11 -34.07 39.82 29.67
CA ILE A 11 -33.51 38.47 29.75
C ILE A 11 -33.37 37.87 28.35
N SER A 12 -34.36 38.03 27.48
CA SER A 12 -34.28 37.55 26.10
C SER A 12 -33.17 38.22 25.30
N VAL A 13 -33.01 39.55 25.43
CA VAL A 13 -31.92 40.28 24.75
C VAL A 13 -30.56 39.85 25.30
N SER A 14 -30.44 39.64 26.62
CA SER A 14 -29.19 39.17 27.24
C SER A 14 -28.84 37.75 26.80
N PHE A 15 -29.83 36.86 26.69
CA PHE A 15 -29.64 35.49 26.22
C PHE A 15 -29.24 35.44 24.75
N VAL A 16 -29.91 36.21 23.88
CA VAL A 16 -29.55 36.30 22.46
C VAL A 16 -28.17 36.93 22.28
N SER A 17 -27.83 37.96 23.06
CA SER A 17 -26.51 38.58 23.03
C SER A 17 -25.42 37.63 23.52
N LEU A 18 -25.70 36.78 24.51
CA LEU A 18 -24.78 35.74 24.97
C LEU A 18 -24.58 34.64 23.91
N VAL A 19 -25.64 34.21 23.22
CA VAL A 19 -25.55 33.24 22.12
C VAL A 19 -24.80 33.82 20.93
N LEU A 20 -25.02 35.09 20.60
CA LEU A 20 -24.26 35.80 19.56
C LEU A 20 -22.79 36.00 19.96
N PHE A 21 -22.50 36.25 21.23
CA PHE A 21 -21.14 36.36 21.73
C PHE A 21 -20.42 35.00 21.74
N LEU A 22 -21.09 33.92 22.15
CA LEU A 22 -20.54 32.56 22.10
C LEU A 22 -20.35 32.06 20.65
N SER A 23 -21.26 32.40 19.73
CA SER A 23 -21.11 32.11 18.30
C SER A 23 -20.01 32.95 17.65
N ALA A 24 -19.82 34.20 18.08
CA ALA A 24 -18.67 35.01 17.66
C ALA A 24 -17.34 34.41 18.19
N ILE A 25 -17.26 33.99 19.46
CA ILE A 25 -16.07 33.32 20.00
C ILE A 25 -15.77 31.99 19.27
N SER A 26 -16.81 31.24 18.89
CA SER A 26 -16.63 30.02 18.10
C SER A 26 -16.30 30.30 16.62
N GLY A 27 -16.79 31.41 16.05
CA GLY A 27 -16.40 31.90 14.72
C GLY A 27 -14.97 32.46 14.66
N PHE A 28 -14.50 33.08 15.74
CA PHE A 28 -13.12 33.56 15.89
C PHE A 28 -12.12 32.44 16.20
N THR A 29 -12.56 31.31 16.78
CA THR A 29 -11.72 30.10 16.88
C THR A 29 -11.74 29.24 15.60
N ALA A 30 -12.76 29.37 14.75
CA ALA A 30 -12.82 28.69 13.46
C ALA A 30 -11.93 29.32 12.37
N SER A 31 -11.61 30.62 12.48
CA SER A 31 -10.81 31.35 11.48
C SER A 31 -9.29 31.26 11.70
N SER A 32 -8.83 30.58 12.76
CA SER A 32 -7.41 30.25 12.99
C SER A 32 -7.05 28.80 12.68
N ILE A 33 -7.92 28.03 12.01
CA ILE A 33 -7.58 26.69 11.49
C ILE A 33 -7.17 26.78 10.01
N PHE A 34 -6.33 27.75 9.68
CA PHE A 34 -5.30 27.44 8.70
C PHE A 34 -4.22 26.69 9.49
N PRO A 35 -3.85 25.44 9.14
CA PRO A 35 -2.69 24.84 9.75
C PRO A 35 -1.50 25.71 9.34
N SER A 36 -1.09 26.60 10.23
CA SER A 36 0.26 27.15 10.22
C SER A 36 1.18 25.95 10.07
N ARG A 37 1.87 25.85 8.92
CA ARG A 37 2.85 24.81 8.61
C ARG A 37 3.66 24.53 9.89
N PRO A 38 3.63 23.30 10.44
CA PRO A 38 4.29 23.05 11.71
C PRO A 38 5.76 23.47 11.56
N PRO A 39 6.29 24.30 12.48
CA PRO A 39 7.67 24.75 12.39
C PRO A 39 8.57 23.51 12.49
N GLY A 40 9.31 23.22 11.42
CA GLY A 40 10.38 22.20 11.43
C GLY A 40 10.11 20.87 10.71
N ALA A 41 9.09 20.73 9.85
CA ALA A 41 9.07 19.58 8.92
C ALA A 41 10.24 19.71 7.93
N THR A 42 11.30 18.92 8.13
CA THR A 42 12.39 18.79 7.15
C THR A 42 11.78 18.35 5.82
N LEU A 43 12.07 19.05 4.73
CA LEU A 43 11.56 18.67 3.41
C LEU A 43 12.08 17.28 3.03
N VAL A 44 11.22 16.44 2.43
CA VAL A 44 11.64 15.17 1.85
C VAL A 44 12.57 15.48 0.69
N GLN A 45 13.83 15.04 0.77
CA GLN A 45 14.77 15.18 -0.32
C GLN A 45 14.62 13.99 -1.27
N HIS A 46 14.42 14.28 -2.55
CA HIS A 46 14.28 13.27 -3.60
C HIS A 46 15.48 13.27 -4.54
N GLY A 47 15.66 12.16 -5.23
CA GLY A 47 16.66 12.00 -6.28
C GLY A 47 17.72 10.93 -5.98
N PRO A 48 18.64 10.70 -6.93
CA PRO A 48 19.51 9.53 -6.91
C PRO A 48 20.48 9.44 -5.73
N ARG A 49 20.83 10.60 -5.13
CA ARG A 49 21.77 10.70 -3.99
C ARG A 49 21.07 10.75 -2.63
N CYS A 50 19.75 10.78 -2.62
CA CYS A 50 18.94 10.79 -1.40
C CYS A 50 18.46 9.37 -1.10
N PRO A 51 18.10 9.03 0.14
CA PRO A 51 17.45 7.76 0.43
C PRO A 51 16.17 7.60 -0.41
N PRO A 52 15.76 6.39 -0.77
CA PRO A 52 14.55 6.23 -1.56
C PRO A 52 13.27 6.56 -0.78
N ALA A 53 12.18 6.67 -1.52
CA ALA A 53 10.83 6.78 -1.00
C ALA A 53 9.93 5.75 -1.70
N PHE A 54 8.89 5.30 -1.01
CA PHE A 54 7.97 4.27 -1.50
C PHE A 54 6.56 4.82 -1.61
N GLY A 55 5.86 4.47 -2.70
CA GLY A 55 4.43 4.67 -2.88
C GLY A 55 3.68 3.40 -2.51
N TYR A 56 3.09 3.34 -1.33
CA TYR A 56 2.33 2.19 -0.86
C TYR A 56 0.87 2.29 -1.31
N TYR A 57 0.41 1.25 -2.01
CA TYR A 57 -1.01 0.97 -2.18
C TYR A 57 -1.42 -0.12 -1.20
N ILE A 58 -2.27 0.23 -0.23
CA ILE A 58 -2.78 -0.70 0.77
C ILE A 58 -4.27 -0.92 0.49
N SER A 59 -4.64 -2.14 0.11
CA SER A 59 -6.03 -2.51 -0.19
C SER A 59 -6.68 -3.34 0.91
N GLY A 60 -8.00 -3.25 1.04
CA GLY A 60 -8.79 -4.07 1.96
C GLY A 60 -10.25 -4.17 1.56
N GLY A 61 -10.93 -5.17 2.10
CA GLY A 61 -12.36 -5.40 1.93
C GLY A 61 -13.21 -4.76 3.01
N ARG A 62 -14.51 -5.07 3.01
CA ARG A 62 -15.39 -4.79 4.15
C ARG A 62 -14.80 -5.35 5.46
N GLY A 63 -14.74 -4.51 6.49
CA GLY A 63 -14.25 -4.88 7.82
C GLY A 63 -12.73 -4.77 7.99
N ASP A 64 -11.96 -4.57 6.93
CA ASP A 64 -10.51 -4.51 7.01
C ASP A 64 -9.99 -3.14 7.50
N GLY A 65 -10.84 -2.13 7.72
CA GLY A 65 -10.41 -0.78 8.07
C GLY A 65 -9.48 -0.70 9.30
N ARG A 66 -9.70 -1.53 10.33
CA ARG A 66 -8.80 -1.59 11.50
C ARG A 66 -7.45 -2.20 11.17
N ARG A 67 -7.43 -3.27 10.39
CA ARG A 67 -6.22 -3.98 9.95
C ARG A 67 -5.38 -3.11 9.03
N MET A 68 -6.01 -2.44 8.07
CA MET A 68 -5.35 -1.47 7.20
C MET A 68 -4.71 -0.35 8.00
N LEU A 69 -5.39 0.16 9.04
CA LEU A 69 -4.83 1.18 9.92
C LEU A 69 -3.63 0.63 10.72
N ARG A 70 -3.73 -0.58 11.29
CA ARG A 70 -2.60 -1.22 11.98
C ARG A 70 -1.40 -1.38 11.05
N LEU A 71 -1.63 -1.91 9.85
CA LEU A 71 -0.60 -2.07 8.81
C LEU A 71 0.02 -0.74 8.42
N LEU A 72 -0.78 0.29 8.13
CA LEU A 72 -0.28 1.64 7.82
C LEU A 72 0.67 2.13 8.91
N LEU A 73 0.31 2.01 10.19
CA LEU A 73 1.16 2.45 11.29
C LEU A 73 2.47 1.65 11.35
N ALA A 74 2.42 0.34 11.07
CA ALA A 74 3.60 -0.52 11.02
C ALA A 74 4.56 -0.16 9.87
N VAL A 75 4.03 0.28 8.72
CA VAL A 75 4.84 0.67 7.55
C VAL A 75 5.03 2.19 7.39
N TYR A 76 4.58 3.01 8.34
CA TYR A 76 4.58 4.47 8.19
C TYR A 76 5.99 5.08 8.27
N HIS A 77 6.32 5.95 7.33
CA HIS A 77 7.51 6.79 7.32
C HIS A 77 7.19 8.12 6.60
N PRO A 78 7.62 9.30 7.11
CA PRO A 78 7.31 10.60 6.51
C PRO A 78 7.75 10.80 5.05
N ARG A 79 8.71 10.01 4.58
CA ARG A 79 9.23 10.06 3.20
C ARG A 79 8.33 9.39 2.18
N ASN A 80 7.54 8.43 2.62
CA ASN A 80 6.76 7.58 1.74
C ASN A 80 5.39 8.20 1.51
N SER A 81 4.71 7.74 0.47
CA SER A 81 3.34 8.12 0.14
C SER A 81 2.44 6.91 0.31
N TYR A 82 1.24 7.09 0.84
CA TYR A 82 0.32 5.99 1.14
C TYR A 82 -1.05 6.28 0.56
N LEU A 83 -1.59 5.32 -0.18
CA LEU A 83 -2.96 5.33 -0.64
C LEU A 83 -3.69 4.10 -0.09
N LEU A 84 -4.69 4.35 0.77
CA LEU A 84 -5.56 3.32 1.32
C LEU A 84 -6.81 3.18 0.46
N ASP A 85 -7.17 1.97 0.05
CA ASP A 85 -8.38 1.70 -0.73
C ASP A 85 -9.18 0.54 -0.10
N LEU A 86 -10.32 0.90 0.47
CA LEU A 86 -11.33 -0.06 0.92
C LEU A 86 -12.28 -0.29 -0.25
N SER A 87 -12.42 -1.54 -0.70
CA SER A 87 -13.27 -1.87 -1.85
C SER A 87 -14.72 -1.43 -1.64
N HIS A 88 -15.44 -1.28 -2.77
CA HIS A 88 -16.80 -0.73 -2.78
C HIS A 88 -17.81 -1.44 -1.85
N ASP A 89 -17.59 -2.72 -1.53
CA ASP A 89 -18.41 -3.48 -0.58
C ASP A 89 -18.26 -3.00 0.88
N ALA A 90 -17.22 -2.25 1.22
CA ALA A 90 -17.07 -1.58 2.50
C ALA A 90 -18.01 -0.35 2.60
N PRO A 91 -18.78 -0.22 3.69
CA PRO A 91 -19.72 0.89 3.87
C PRO A 91 -18.99 2.24 3.91
N GLU A 92 -19.66 3.29 3.45
CA GLU A 92 -19.10 4.65 3.46
C GLU A 92 -18.70 5.11 4.87
N SER A 93 -19.43 4.66 5.89
CA SER A 93 -19.10 4.93 7.30
C SER A 93 -17.76 4.33 7.72
N GLU A 94 -17.41 3.14 7.24
CA GLU A 94 -16.11 2.52 7.51
C GLU A 94 -14.98 3.29 6.81
N ARG A 95 -15.17 3.66 5.55
CA ARG A 95 -14.22 4.50 4.81
C ARG A 95 -14.01 5.86 5.48
N ALA A 96 -15.08 6.52 5.90
CA ALA A 96 -15.02 7.79 6.62
C ALA A 96 -14.33 7.64 7.99
N ALA A 97 -14.59 6.53 8.70
CA ALA A 97 -13.93 6.23 9.97
C ALA A 97 -12.43 5.99 9.79
N LEU A 98 -12.01 5.25 8.76
CA LEU A 98 -10.61 5.05 8.41
C LEU A 98 -9.92 6.39 8.10
N ALA A 99 -10.51 7.19 7.21
CA ALA A 99 -9.97 8.51 6.85
C ALA A 99 -9.83 9.44 8.06
N SER A 100 -10.81 9.41 8.97
CA SER A 100 -10.77 10.18 10.22
C SER A 100 -9.69 9.67 11.17
N ALA A 101 -9.59 8.34 11.34
CA ALA A 101 -8.62 7.72 12.23
C ALA A 101 -7.18 8.01 11.78
N VAL A 102 -6.90 7.95 10.49
CA VAL A 102 -5.59 8.29 9.89
C VAL A 102 -5.17 9.72 10.25
N LYS A 103 -6.06 10.70 10.09
CA LYS A 103 -5.75 12.12 10.35
C LYS A 103 -5.66 12.46 11.83
N LEU A 104 -6.42 11.76 12.68
CA LEU A 104 -6.52 12.08 14.09
C LEU A 104 -5.47 11.38 14.95
N ARG A 105 -5.07 10.14 14.62
CA ARG A 105 -4.23 9.31 15.49
C ARG A 105 -2.74 9.63 15.45
N VAL A 106 -2.21 10.14 14.33
CA VAL A 106 -0.76 10.34 14.17
C VAL A 106 -0.45 11.79 13.80
N PRO A 107 0.21 12.56 14.68
CA PRO A 107 0.61 13.94 14.38
C PRO A 107 1.47 14.06 13.10
N ALA A 108 2.39 13.11 12.88
CA ALA A 108 3.24 13.08 11.70
C ALA A 108 2.42 12.97 10.40
N ILE A 109 1.41 12.08 10.33
CA ILE A 109 0.57 11.94 9.14
C ILE A 109 -0.09 13.27 8.77
N ARG A 110 -0.58 14.01 9.77
CA ARG A 110 -1.19 15.33 9.56
C ARG A 110 -0.17 16.38 9.11
N ALA A 111 1.04 16.33 9.66
CA ALA A 111 2.09 17.30 9.36
C ALA A 111 2.68 17.12 7.96
N PHE A 112 2.85 15.88 7.52
CA PHE A 112 3.44 15.55 6.22
C PHE A 112 2.38 15.39 5.11
N GLY A 113 1.12 15.11 5.46
CA GLY A 113 0.03 15.03 4.49
C GLY A 113 0.21 13.91 3.46
N ASN A 114 0.94 12.86 3.80
CA ASN A 114 1.43 11.83 2.89
C ASN A 114 0.58 10.54 2.90
N VAL A 115 -0.64 10.59 3.45
CA VAL A 115 -1.58 9.47 3.51
C VAL A 115 -2.95 9.91 3.03
N ASP A 116 -3.43 9.24 1.99
CA ASP A 116 -4.75 9.46 1.38
C ASP A 116 -5.61 8.21 1.44
N VAL A 117 -6.94 8.41 1.47
CA VAL A 117 -7.93 7.34 1.42
C VAL A 117 -8.79 7.52 0.19
N VAL A 118 -8.95 6.48 -0.62
CA VAL A 118 -9.78 6.50 -1.82
C VAL A 118 -11.24 6.76 -1.43
N GLY A 119 -11.78 7.90 -1.87
CA GLY A 119 -13.16 8.27 -1.57
C GLY A 119 -14.18 7.45 -2.39
N LYS A 120 -13.92 7.29 -3.69
CA LYS A 120 -14.79 6.54 -4.62
C LYS A 120 -14.09 5.24 -5.02
N ALA A 121 -14.24 4.23 -4.18
CA ALA A 121 -13.66 2.92 -4.41
C ALA A 121 -14.39 2.16 -5.53
N GLY A 122 -13.62 1.39 -6.30
CA GLY A 122 -14.13 0.44 -7.29
C GLY A 122 -14.48 -0.92 -6.68
N ALA A 123 -15.04 -1.80 -7.49
CA ALA A 123 -15.12 -3.22 -7.13
C ALA A 123 -13.70 -3.83 -7.14
N MET A 124 -13.47 -4.82 -6.28
CA MET A 124 -12.24 -5.62 -6.25
C MET A 124 -12.61 -7.11 -6.28
N THR A 125 -13.07 -7.59 -7.43
CA THR A 125 -13.33 -9.02 -7.64
C THR A 125 -12.00 -9.76 -7.65
N TYR A 126 -11.74 -10.62 -6.67
CA TYR A 126 -10.46 -11.34 -6.52
C TYR A 126 -10.02 -12.04 -7.81
N MET A 127 -10.93 -12.79 -8.44
CA MET A 127 -10.66 -13.52 -9.68
C MET A 127 -10.70 -12.65 -10.95
N GLY A 128 -11.18 -11.41 -10.85
CA GLY A 128 -11.56 -10.58 -11.98
C GLY A 128 -10.55 -9.47 -12.32
N SER A 129 -10.91 -8.66 -13.32
CA SER A 129 -10.11 -7.53 -13.81
C SER A 129 -10.34 -6.22 -13.07
N SER A 130 -11.40 -6.12 -12.27
CA SER A 130 -11.68 -4.97 -11.41
C SER A 130 -10.60 -4.77 -10.34
N SER A 131 -10.02 -5.85 -9.81
CA SER A 131 -8.86 -5.75 -8.91
C SER A 131 -7.65 -5.15 -9.62
N LEU A 132 -7.34 -5.59 -10.85
CA LEU A 132 -6.27 -4.99 -11.66
C LEU A 132 -6.54 -3.51 -11.94
N ALA A 133 -7.78 -3.18 -12.30
CA ALA A 133 -8.21 -1.80 -12.51
C ALA A 133 -8.03 -0.93 -11.25
N ALA A 134 -8.34 -1.46 -10.07
CA ALA A 134 -8.14 -0.77 -8.79
C ALA A 134 -6.64 -0.50 -8.53
N THR A 135 -5.76 -1.48 -8.76
CA THR A 135 -4.31 -1.30 -8.61
C THR A 135 -3.76 -0.25 -9.59
N LEU A 136 -4.19 -0.28 -10.87
CA LEU A 136 -3.79 0.71 -11.87
C LEU A 136 -4.34 2.11 -11.53
N HIS A 137 -5.57 2.20 -11.02
CA HIS A 137 -6.13 3.45 -10.54
C HIS A 137 -5.33 4.02 -9.36
N ALA A 138 -4.97 3.19 -8.39
CA ALA A 138 -4.14 3.56 -7.25
C ALA A 138 -2.76 4.07 -7.68
N ALA A 139 -2.12 3.36 -8.61
CA ALA A 139 -0.86 3.78 -9.20
C ALA A 139 -0.98 5.15 -9.91
N ALA A 140 -2.03 5.37 -10.70
CA ALA A 140 -2.29 6.64 -11.37
C ALA A 140 -2.54 7.79 -10.37
N VAL A 141 -3.24 7.52 -9.26
CA VAL A 141 -3.46 8.48 -8.19
C VAL A 141 -2.14 8.84 -7.51
N LEU A 142 -1.31 7.85 -7.13
CA LEU A 142 -0.02 8.09 -6.49
C LEU A 142 0.97 8.83 -7.41
N LEU A 143 0.96 8.58 -8.72
CA LEU A 143 1.74 9.35 -9.69
C LEU A 143 1.32 10.83 -9.74
N ARG A 144 0.02 11.11 -9.53
CA ARG A 144 -0.55 12.47 -9.53
C ARG A 144 -0.33 13.23 -8.23
N LEU A 145 -0.49 12.56 -7.09
CA LEU A 145 -0.37 13.15 -5.77
C LEU A 145 1.09 13.48 -5.43
N GLU A 146 1.99 12.53 -5.68
CA GLU A 146 3.38 12.63 -5.22
C GLU A 146 4.37 12.24 -6.31
N LYS A 147 5.35 13.12 -6.55
CA LYS A 147 6.30 12.98 -7.66
C LYS A 147 7.60 12.29 -7.29
N GLY A 148 7.84 12.08 -6.00
CA GLY A 148 9.18 11.77 -5.49
C GLY A 148 9.44 10.34 -5.02
N TRP A 149 8.43 9.46 -5.05
CA TRP A 149 8.61 8.03 -4.70
C TRP A 149 9.30 7.27 -5.84
N ASP A 150 10.00 6.19 -5.51
CA ASP A 150 10.85 5.42 -6.43
C ASP A 150 10.28 4.05 -6.77
N TRP A 151 9.58 3.44 -5.81
CA TRP A 151 8.94 2.15 -5.98
C TRP A 151 7.48 2.18 -5.52
N PHE A 152 6.62 1.58 -6.31
CA PHE A 152 5.22 1.29 -6.01
C PHE A 152 5.13 -0.08 -5.35
N VAL A 153 4.59 -0.14 -4.12
CA VAL A 153 4.48 -1.35 -3.31
C VAL A 153 3.01 -1.68 -3.10
N THR A 154 2.59 -2.89 -3.48
CA THR A 154 1.21 -3.36 -3.23
C THR A 154 1.12 -4.14 -1.93
N LEU A 155 0.20 -3.81 -1.04
CA LEU A 155 -0.09 -4.57 0.18
C LEU A 155 -1.60 -4.74 0.31
N SER A 156 -2.04 -5.83 0.92
CA SER A 156 -3.41 -5.99 1.40
C SER A 156 -3.47 -5.89 2.91
N ALA A 157 -4.69 -5.79 3.46
CA ALA A 157 -4.94 -5.89 4.90
C ALA A 157 -4.46 -7.23 5.53
N GLY A 158 -4.13 -8.22 4.70
CA GLY A 158 -3.55 -9.50 5.11
C GLY A 158 -2.03 -9.55 5.16
N ASP A 159 -1.34 -8.49 4.73
CA ASP A 159 0.12 -8.39 4.73
C ASP A 159 0.63 -7.71 6.01
N TYR A 160 1.89 -7.99 6.37
CA TYR A 160 2.57 -7.30 7.47
C TYR A 160 4.09 -7.20 7.25
N PRO A 161 4.75 -6.11 7.67
CA PRO A 161 6.20 -5.97 7.52
C PRO A 161 6.97 -6.85 8.52
N LEU A 162 8.11 -7.38 8.08
CA LEU A 162 9.09 -8.13 8.88
C LEU A 162 10.40 -7.36 9.10
N ILE A 163 10.48 -6.12 8.63
CA ILE A 163 11.58 -5.18 8.87
C ILE A 163 11.03 -3.77 9.08
N THR A 164 11.84 -2.88 9.65
CA THR A 164 11.45 -1.47 9.79
C THR A 164 11.55 -0.72 8.46
N GLN A 165 10.90 0.44 8.36
CA GLN A 165 11.04 1.30 7.18
C GLN A 165 12.46 1.83 7.01
N ASP A 166 13.17 2.12 8.11
CA ASP A 166 14.57 2.52 8.06
C ASP A 166 15.44 1.41 7.46
N ASP A 167 15.18 0.13 7.78
CA ASP A 167 15.87 -1.02 7.18
C ASP A 167 15.60 -1.13 5.69
N LEU A 168 14.32 -1.04 5.31
CA LEU A 168 13.91 -1.11 3.91
C LEU A 168 14.57 0.02 3.08
N ILE A 169 14.47 1.27 3.55
CA ILE A 169 15.07 2.44 2.90
C ILE A 169 16.60 2.30 2.84
N HIS A 170 17.23 1.84 3.93
CA HIS A 170 18.68 1.65 3.98
C HIS A 170 19.15 0.63 2.93
N VAL A 171 18.51 -0.53 2.84
CA VAL A 171 18.91 -1.57 1.87
C VAL A 171 18.60 -1.15 0.44
N PHE A 172 17.40 -0.60 0.18
CA PHE A 172 17.02 -0.12 -1.16
C PHE A 172 17.84 1.09 -1.63
N SER A 173 18.53 1.80 -0.74
CA SER A 173 19.49 2.84 -1.15
C SER A 173 20.64 2.28 -2.01
N SER A 174 20.91 0.98 -1.92
CA SER A 174 21.90 0.29 -2.75
C SER A 174 21.32 -0.38 -4.00
N VAL A 175 19.99 -0.41 -4.14
CA VAL A 175 19.29 -1.07 -5.25
C VAL A 175 19.11 -0.08 -6.40
N PRO A 176 19.45 -0.45 -7.65
CA PRO A 176 19.14 0.40 -8.79
C PRO A 176 17.63 0.66 -8.92
N ARG A 177 17.23 1.94 -8.93
CA ARG A 177 15.82 2.38 -8.87
C ARG A 177 14.92 1.89 -10.00
N GLY A 178 15.51 1.54 -11.14
CA GLY A 178 14.80 0.98 -12.28
C GLY A 178 14.42 -0.49 -12.14
N LEU A 179 14.83 -1.19 -11.08
CA LEU A 179 14.52 -2.61 -10.91
C LEU A 179 13.10 -2.84 -10.39
N ASN A 180 12.49 -3.91 -10.89
CA ASN A 180 11.14 -4.37 -10.56
C ASN A 180 11.24 -5.74 -9.87
N PHE A 181 10.80 -5.84 -8.63
CA PHE A 181 10.71 -7.11 -7.90
C PHE A 181 9.33 -7.72 -8.16
N ILE A 182 9.34 -8.71 -9.06
CA ILE A 182 8.16 -9.34 -9.61
C ILE A 182 8.48 -10.81 -9.87
N ASP A 183 7.91 -11.70 -9.06
CA ASP A 183 7.98 -13.14 -9.27
C ASP A 183 7.24 -13.48 -10.57
N HIS A 184 7.87 -14.18 -11.51
CA HIS A 184 7.27 -14.47 -12.81
C HIS A 184 7.77 -15.78 -13.42
N THR A 185 6.91 -16.43 -14.19
CA THR A 185 7.23 -17.59 -15.02
C THR A 185 6.39 -17.57 -16.30
N SER A 186 6.97 -18.07 -17.40
CA SER A 186 6.22 -18.40 -18.61
C SER A 186 5.94 -19.90 -18.74
N ASP A 187 6.40 -20.72 -17.78
CA ASP A 187 5.99 -22.11 -17.69
C ASP A 187 4.61 -22.19 -17.02
N LEU A 188 3.59 -22.24 -17.86
CA LEU A 188 2.19 -22.15 -17.41
C LEU A 188 1.68 -23.49 -16.87
N GLY A 189 2.17 -24.62 -17.39
CA GLY A 189 1.64 -25.95 -17.07
C GLY A 189 0.12 -26.01 -17.05
N TRP A 190 -0.47 -26.50 -15.96
CA TRP A 190 -1.92 -26.59 -15.79
C TRP A 190 -2.62 -25.22 -15.81
N LYS A 191 -1.94 -24.12 -15.46
CA LYS A 191 -2.50 -22.77 -15.41
C LYS A 191 -2.92 -22.28 -16.80
N GLU A 192 -2.31 -22.78 -17.87
CA GLU A 192 -2.71 -22.43 -19.23
C GLU A 192 -4.18 -22.77 -19.48
N SER A 193 -4.56 -24.03 -19.23
CA SER A 193 -5.92 -24.53 -19.47
C SER A 193 -6.97 -24.05 -18.47
N GLN A 194 -6.52 -23.67 -17.25
CA GLN A 194 -7.39 -23.31 -16.13
C GLN A 194 -7.49 -21.80 -15.86
N ARG A 195 -6.53 -20.99 -16.29
CA ARG A 195 -6.49 -19.54 -16.02
C ARG A 195 -6.39 -18.68 -17.27
N VAL A 196 -5.63 -19.11 -18.29
CA VAL A 196 -5.37 -18.30 -19.51
C VAL A 196 -6.44 -18.52 -20.58
N GLN A 197 -6.74 -19.78 -20.87
CA GLN A 197 -7.71 -20.18 -21.89
C GLN A 197 -9.18 -19.92 -21.51
N PRO A 198 -9.61 -20.03 -20.24
CA PRO A 198 -10.96 -19.63 -19.84
C PRO A 198 -11.18 -18.13 -20.04
N ILE A 199 -12.39 -17.79 -20.49
CA ILE A 199 -12.80 -16.39 -20.67
C ILE A 199 -13.76 -16.04 -19.54
N ILE A 200 -13.44 -14.97 -18.80
CA ILE A 200 -14.32 -14.44 -17.77
C ILE A 200 -14.79 -13.02 -18.09
N VAL A 201 -15.97 -12.67 -17.61
CA VAL A 201 -16.48 -11.30 -17.59
C VAL A 201 -16.64 -10.92 -16.13
N ASP A 202 -15.75 -10.07 -15.63
CA ASP A 202 -15.86 -9.53 -14.29
C ASP A 202 -17.05 -8.56 -14.22
N ALA A 203 -18.05 -8.84 -13.39
CA ALA A 203 -19.19 -7.94 -13.25
C ALA A 203 -18.79 -6.60 -12.59
N GLY A 204 -17.72 -6.60 -11.79
CA GLY A 204 -17.26 -5.44 -11.02
C GLY A 204 -16.81 -4.26 -11.89
N ILE A 205 -16.48 -4.48 -13.16
CA ILE A 205 -16.07 -3.40 -14.08
C ILE A 205 -17.26 -2.57 -14.60
N TYR A 206 -18.49 -3.11 -14.60
CA TYR A 206 -19.70 -2.40 -15.09
C TYR A 206 -20.87 -2.39 -14.08
N LEU A 207 -20.79 -3.18 -13.01
CA LEU A 207 -21.75 -3.23 -11.90
C LEU A 207 -20.99 -3.10 -10.58
N ALA A 208 -20.74 -1.86 -10.13
CA ALA A 208 -19.91 -1.55 -8.96
C ALA A 208 -20.31 -2.29 -7.66
N LYS A 209 -21.56 -2.76 -7.54
CA LYS A 209 -22.08 -3.51 -6.39
C LYS A 209 -21.93 -5.04 -6.49
N ARG A 210 -21.31 -5.57 -7.54
CA ARG A 210 -21.11 -7.01 -7.73
C ARG A 210 -19.62 -7.34 -7.77
N SER A 211 -19.21 -8.27 -6.93
CA SER A 211 -17.85 -8.84 -6.88
C SER A 211 -17.80 -10.27 -7.44
N HIS A 212 -18.72 -10.60 -8.35
CA HIS A 212 -18.77 -11.90 -9.03
C HIS A 212 -18.26 -11.74 -10.46
N TYR A 213 -17.79 -12.84 -11.03
CA TYR A 213 -17.48 -12.94 -12.45
C TYR A 213 -18.36 -14.00 -13.11
N PHE A 214 -18.60 -13.83 -14.41
CA PHE A 214 -19.23 -14.84 -15.25
C PHE A 214 -18.15 -15.54 -16.06
N GLN A 215 -18.25 -16.86 -16.21
CA GLN A 215 -17.34 -17.62 -17.05
C GLN A 215 -18.05 -18.06 -18.32
N ALA A 216 -17.42 -17.84 -19.47
CA ALA A 216 -17.94 -18.32 -20.74
C ALA A 216 -17.82 -19.86 -20.82
N SER A 217 -18.74 -20.49 -21.55
CA SER A 217 -18.67 -21.92 -21.84
C SER A 217 -17.51 -22.25 -22.78
N GLU A 218 -17.27 -21.38 -23.76
CA GLU A 218 -16.16 -21.51 -24.71
C GLU A 218 -14.85 -20.98 -24.14
N LYS A 219 -13.74 -21.60 -24.54
CA LYS A 219 -12.38 -21.17 -24.22
C LYS A 219 -11.73 -20.51 -25.43
N ARG A 220 -10.73 -19.66 -25.18
CA ARG A 220 -9.84 -19.13 -26.22
C ARG A 220 -8.49 -19.85 -26.19
N LYS A 221 -7.76 -19.77 -27.30
CA LYS A 221 -6.34 -20.15 -27.32
C LYS A 221 -5.49 -19.14 -26.55
N THR A 222 -4.36 -19.62 -26.04
CA THR A 222 -3.27 -18.79 -25.50
C THR A 222 -2.78 -17.82 -26.59
N PRO A 223 -2.48 -16.55 -26.24
CA PRO A 223 -2.13 -15.53 -27.23
C PRO A 223 -0.77 -15.84 -27.88
N GLU A 224 -0.69 -15.62 -29.20
CA GLU A 224 0.56 -15.76 -29.98
C GLU A 224 1.24 -14.40 -30.23
N SER A 225 0.52 -13.29 -30.03
CA SER A 225 1.04 -11.93 -30.27
C SER A 225 1.97 -11.42 -29.16
N PHE A 226 1.99 -12.09 -28.01
CA PHE A 226 2.89 -11.84 -26.89
C PHE A 226 3.02 -13.12 -26.06
N LYS A 227 4.11 -13.25 -25.30
CA LYS A 227 4.30 -14.37 -24.40
C LYS A 227 3.58 -14.12 -23.09
N PHE A 228 2.72 -15.05 -22.68
CA PHE A 228 2.02 -14.93 -21.40
C PHE A 228 2.96 -15.28 -20.25
N PHE A 229 3.10 -14.36 -19.28
CA PHE A 229 3.79 -14.59 -18.02
C PHE A 229 2.79 -14.49 -16.87
N THR A 230 3.01 -15.30 -15.84
CA THR A 230 2.23 -15.29 -14.60
C THR A 230 3.14 -15.34 -13.37
N GLY A 231 2.64 -14.92 -12.21
CA GLY A 231 3.36 -15.01 -10.95
C GLY A 231 2.57 -14.47 -9.78
N SER A 232 3.27 -14.04 -8.75
CA SER A 232 2.65 -13.44 -7.56
C SER A 232 1.90 -12.14 -7.90
N PRO A 233 0.65 -11.93 -7.44
CA PRO A 233 -0.06 -10.66 -7.67
C PRO A 233 0.55 -9.51 -6.86
N TRP A 234 1.49 -9.82 -5.96
CA TRP A 234 2.12 -8.87 -5.09
C TRP A 234 3.46 -8.44 -5.67
N VAL A 235 3.66 -7.13 -5.83
CA VAL A 235 4.79 -6.60 -6.59
C VAL A 235 5.43 -5.41 -5.90
N ILE A 236 6.69 -5.15 -6.22
CA ILE A 236 7.38 -3.88 -5.93
C ILE A 236 7.96 -3.38 -7.25
N LEU A 237 7.28 -2.41 -7.85
CA LEU A 237 7.53 -1.94 -9.20
C LEU A 237 8.20 -0.58 -9.19
N SER A 238 9.23 -0.40 -10.00
CA SER A 238 9.87 0.90 -10.23
C SER A 238 8.85 1.93 -10.72
N ARG A 239 9.03 3.19 -10.32
CA ARG A 239 8.19 4.30 -10.78
C ARG A 239 8.15 4.40 -12.30
N THR A 240 9.29 4.24 -12.97
CA THR A 240 9.40 4.30 -14.44
C THR A 240 8.54 3.23 -15.12
N PHE A 241 8.49 2.01 -14.57
CA PHE A 241 7.62 0.98 -15.10
C PHE A 241 6.13 1.26 -14.81
N ILE A 242 5.81 1.83 -13.65
CA ILE A 242 4.43 2.27 -13.37
C ILE A 242 3.99 3.41 -14.30
N GLU A 243 4.87 4.37 -14.60
CA GLU A 243 4.62 5.42 -15.58
C GLU A 243 4.34 4.81 -16.96
N TYR A 244 5.07 3.77 -17.36
CA TYR A 244 4.78 3.01 -18.58
C TYR A 244 3.40 2.35 -18.56
N CYS A 245 3.05 1.65 -17.46
CA CYS A 245 1.74 1.01 -17.31
C CYS A 245 0.58 2.01 -17.46
N ILE A 246 0.72 3.22 -16.94
CA ILE A 246 -0.34 4.23 -16.91
C ILE A 246 -0.38 5.10 -18.17
N VAL A 247 0.77 5.59 -18.63
CA VAL A 247 0.86 6.49 -19.79
C VAL A 247 0.81 5.69 -21.09
N GLY A 248 1.50 4.55 -21.13
CA GLY A 248 1.62 3.68 -22.29
C GLY A 248 2.09 4.42 -23.54
N TRP A 249 3.38 4.75 -23.61
CA TRP A 249 3.95 5.44 -24.78
C TRP A 249 3.94 4.60 -26.07
N ASP A 250 3.66 3.30 -25.98
CA ASP A 250 3.33 2.42 -27.10
C ASP A 250 1.98 1.70 -26.88
N ASN A 251 1.63 0.78 -27.77
CA ASN A 251 0.35 0.07 -27.71
C ASN A 251 0.33 -1.14 -26.76
N LEU A 252 1.49 -1.64 -26.29
CA LEU A 252 1.56 -2.90 -25.55
C LEU A 252 0.77 -2.86 -24.22
N PRO A 253 0.89 -1.84 -23.34
CA PRO A 253 0.08 -1.75 -22.12
C PRO A 253 -1.43 -1.76 -22.39
N ARG A 254 -1.88 -1.11 -23.47
CA ARG A 254 -3.30 -1.02 -23.85
C ARG A 254 -3.80 -2.36 -24.39
N THR A 255 -3.04 -2.99 -25.29
CA THR A 255 -3.36 -4.32 -25.84
C THR A 255 -3.44 -5.37 -24.74
N LEU A 256 -2.47 -5.38 -23.82
CA LEU A 256 -2.50 -6.29 -22.68
C LEU A 256 -3.67 -5.99 -21.76
N LEU A 257 -3.99 -4.73 -21.48
CA LEU A 257 -5.13 -4.39 -20.64
C LEU A 257 -6.45 -4.93 -21.23
N LEU A 258 -6.66 -4.77 -22.55
CA LEU A 258 -7.81 -5.34 -23.26
C LEU A 258 -7.83 -6.88 -23.25
N TYR A 259 -6.67 -7.53 -23.22
CA TYR A 259 -6.62 -8.98 -23.12
C TYR A 259 -6.94 -9.46 -21.69
N PHE A 260 -6.35 -8.80 -20.69
CA PHE A 260 -6.44 -9.14 -19.27
C PHE A 260 -7.78 -8.73 -18.63
N THR A 261 -8.63 -7.95 -19.31
CA THR A 261 -10.02 -7.74 -18.86
C THR A 261 -10.82 -9.03 -18.74
N ASN A 262 -10.46 -10.07 -19.51
CA ASN A 262 -11.17 -11.34 -19.56
C ASN A 262 -10.32 -12.56 -19.15
N VAL A 263 -9.22 -12.34 -18.42
CA VAL A 263 -8.35 -13.40 -17.85
C VAL A 263 -8.68 -13.61 -16.38
N LEU A 264 -8.74 -14.87 -15.94
CA LEU A 264 -8.81 -15.21 -14.51
C LEU A 264 -7.54 -14.76 -13.78
N LEU A 265 -7.69 -14.15 -12.61
CA LEU A 265 -6.57 -13.63 -11.81
C LEU A 265 -5.70 -12.67 -12.61
N SER A 266 -6.33 -11.71 -13.29
CA SER A 266 -5.67 -10.76 -14.20
C SER A 266 -4.44 -10.04 -13.59
N GLN A 267 -4.46 -9.74 -12.28
CA GLN A 267 -3.34 -9.15 -11.55
C GLN A 267 -2.08 -10.04 -11.52
N GLU A 268 -2.27 -11.36 -11.50
CA GLU A 268 -1.18 -12.36 -11.56
C GLU A 268 -0.57 -12.48 -12.95
N GLY A 269 -1.06 -11.77 -13.97
CA GLY A 269 -0.56 -11.89 -15.34
C GLY A 269 -0.24 -10.57 -16.03
N TYR A 270 -0.96 -9.48 -15.75
CA TYR A 270 -0.80 -8.22 -16.47
C TYR A 270 0.60 -7.62 -16.34
N PHE A 271 1.05 -7.34 -15.10
CA PHE A 271 2.36 -6.72 -14.87
C PHE A 271 3.51 -7.63 -15.35
N HIS A 272 3.36 -8.94 -15.14
CA HIS A 272 4.31 -9.98 -15.54
C HIS A 272 4.49 -10.03 -17.06
N SER A 273 3.38 -10.11 -17.78
CA SER A 273 3.40 -10.14 -19.25
C SER A 273 3.87 -8.80 -19.80
N LEU A 274 3.46 -7.68 -19.21
CA LEU A 274 3.86 -6.36 -19.68
C LEU A 274 5.37 -6.10 -19.49
N VAL A 275 5.91 -6.41 -18.31
CA VAL A 275 7.34 -6.16 -18.03
C VAL A 275 8.23 -7.04 -18.92
N CYS A 276 7.85 -8.31 -19.13
CA CYS A 276 8.66 -9.26 -19.90
C CYS A 276 8.54 -9.12 -21.41
N ASN A 277 7.42 -8.58 -21.94
CA ASN A 277 7.28 -8.33 -23.38
C ASN A 277 7.68 -6.90 -23.77
N SER A 278 8.13 -6.07 -22.82
CA SER A 278 8.61 -4.72 -23.11
C SER A 278 10.14 -4.70 -23.24
N PRO A 279 10.70 -4.33 -24.41
CA PRO A 279 12.15 -4.30 -24.61
C PRO A 279 12.90 -3.39 -23.62
N GLU A 280 12.25 -2.33 -23.15
CA GLU A 280 12.80 -1.38 -22.18
C GLU A 280 12.88 -1.98 -20.76
N PHE A 281 11.93 -2.84 -20.39
CA PHE A 281 11.77 -3.32 -19.02
C PHE A 281 12.10 -4.80 -18.81
N GLN A 282 12.19 -5.62 -19.86
CA GLN A 282 12.40 -7.08 -19.74
C GLN A 282 13.66 -7.44 -18.95
N ASN A 283 14.69 -6.60 -19.01
CA ASN A 283 15.95 -6.80 -18.30
C ASN A 283 15.94 -6.19 -16.90
N THR A 284 14.88 -5.49 -16.48
CA THR A 284 14.80 -4.81 -15.19
C THR A 284 14.19 -5.66 -14.08
N THR A 285 13.79 -6.90 -14.39
CA THR A 285 13.12 -7.79 -13.43
C THR A 285 14.10 -8.43 -12.46
N VAL A 286 13.67 -8.53 -11.20
CA VAL A 286 14.22 -9.39 -10.16
C VAL A 286 13.11 -10.39 -9.84
N ASN A 287 13.35 -11.68 -10.13
CA ASN A 287 12.33 -12.73 -10.04
C ASN A 287 12.11 -13.20 -8.60
N ASN A 288 11.53 -12.32 -7.80
CA ASN A 288 11.14 -12.51 -6.43
C ASN A 288 10.17 -11.38 -6.04
N ASP A 289 9.10 -11.69 -5.31
CA ASP A 289 8.11 -10.70 -4.89
C ASP A 289 8.39 -10.07 -3.52
N LEU A 290 9.48 -10.47 -2.86
CA LEU A 290 9.88 -10.03 -1.53
C LEU A 290 8.83 -10.28 -0.44
N ARG A 291 8.02 -11.35 -0.56
CA ARG A 291 7.01 -11.74 0.45
C ARG A 291 7.18 -13.17 0.92
N TYR A 292 7.21 -13.35 2.23
CA TYR A 292 7.10 -14.67 2.84
C TYR A 292 5.66 -15.16 2.77
N MET A 293 5.47 -16.34 2.21
CA MET A 293 4.19 -17.03 2.11
C MET A 293 4.41 -18.51 2.40
N GLU A 294 3.48 -19.11 3.14
CA GLU A 294 3.46 -20.54 3.38
C GLU A 294 2.28 -21.15 2.64
N TRP A 295 2.55 -22.15 1.80
CA TRP A 295 1.57 -22.76 0.91
C TRP A 295 1.30 -24.19 1.32
N ASP A 296 0.07 -24.65 1.14
CA ASP A 296 -0.26 -26.07 1.10
C ASP A 296 0.56 -26.81 0.02
N ASP A 297 0.69 -28.13 0.17
CA ASP A 297 1.16 -29.01 -0.90
C ASP A 297 0.04 -30.01 -1.28
N PRO A 298 -0.62 -29.84 -2.45
CA PRO A 298 -0.39 -28.82 -3.47
C PRO A 298 -0.94 -27.44 -3.08
N PRO A 299 -0.39 -26.33 -3.64
CA PRO A 299 -0.84 -24.98 -3.33
C PRO A 299 -2.34 -24.75 -3.62
N GLN A 300 -3.06 -24.22 -2.63
CA GLN A 300 -4.45 -23.77 -2.78
C GLN A 300 -4.53 -22.35 -3.38
N MET A 301 -5.74 -21.78 -3.41
CA MET A 301 -5.99 -20.44 -3.95
C MET A 301 -5.37 -19.29 -3.13
N ASP A 302 -5.22 -19.49 -1.83
CA ASP A 302 -4.62 -18.54 -0.90
C ASP A 302 -3.59 -19.27 -0.03
N PRO A 303 -2.49 -18.60 0.39
CA PRO A 303 -1.53 -19.18 1.31
C PRO A 303 -2.14 -19.38 2.70
N HIS A 304 -1.52 -20.24 3.51
CA HIS A 304 -1.91 -20.47 4.89
C HIS A 304 -1.83 -19.20 5.75
N PHE A 305 -2.69 -19.17 6.77
CA PHE A 305 -2.61 -18.14 7.79
C PHE A 305 -1.41 -18.37 8.69
N LEU A 306 -0.51 -17.38 8.73
CA LEU A 306 0.69 -17.40 9.53
C LEU A 306 0.33 -17.17 11.00
N GLN A 307 0.65 -18.18 11.82
CA GLN A 307 0.49 -18.21 13.28
C GLN A 307 1.84 -18.39 13.98
N MET A 308 1.86 -18.27 15.31
CA MET A 308 3.06 -18.34 16.16
C MET A 308 4.12 -19.40 15.79
N PRO A 309 3.77 -20.66 15.43
CA PRO A 309 4.77 -21.67 15.04
C PRO A 309 5.64 -21.28 13.84
N HIS A 310 5.16 -20.41 12.96
CA HIS A 310 5.86 -19.98 11.76
C HIS A 310 6.81 -18.80 12.01
N PHE A 311 6.82 -18.22 13.22
CA PHE A 311 7.58 -17.00 13.52
C PHE A 311 9.07 -17.11 13.19
N GLU A 312 9.73 -18.18 13.62
CA GLU A 312 11.17 -18.35 13.36
C GLU A 312 11.49 -18.50 11.87
N ASN A 313 10.65 -19.23 11.11
CA ASN A 313 10.82 -19.40 9.67
C ASN A 313 10.63 -18.08 8.91
N MET A 314 9.62 -17.29 9.30
CA MET A 314 9.39 -15.96 8.74
C MET A 314 10.63 -15.07 8.91
N ILE A 315 11.20 -15.01 10.11
CA ILE A 315 12.38 -14.17 10.39
C ILE A 315 13.65 -14.73 9.75
N GLY A 316 13.76 -16.05 9.67
CA GLY A 316 14.84 -16.74 8.97
C GLY A 316 14.86 -16.46 7.46
N SER A 317 13.70 -16.16 6.86
CA SER A 317 13.59 -15.90 5.41
C SER A 317 14.29 -14.62 4.94
N ALA A 318 14.54 -13.68 5.86
CA ALA A 318 15.07 -12.34 5.59
C ALA A 318 14.22 -11.48 4.64
N LEU A 319 12.97 -11.88 4.35
CA LEU A 319 12.05 -11.13 3.49
C LEU A 319 11.46 -9.93 4.25
N PRO A 320 11.19 -8.80 3.58
CA PRO A 320 10.71 -7.58 4.23
C PRO A 320 9.22 -7.60 4.59
N PHE A 321 8.43 -8.51 4.00
CA PHE A 321 6.99 -8.63 4.22
C PHE A 321 6.58 -10.11 4.32
N ALA A 322 5.43 -10.37 4.94
CA ALA A 322 4.82 -11.69 5.03
C ALA A 322 3.30 -11.64 4.85
N ARG A 323 2.72 -12.76 4.41
CA ARG A 323 1.27 -12.97 4.33
C ARG A 323 0.88 -14.47 4.34
N LYS A 324 -0.33 -14.84 4.76
CA LYS A 324 -1.43 -13.96 5.21
C LYS A 324 -1.63 -14.05 6.72
N PHE A 325 -1.97 -12.94 7.36
CA PHE A 325 -2.31 -12.91 8.79
C PHE A 325 -3.82 -12.83 9.02
N GLN A 326 -4.30 -13.41 10.12
CA GLN A 326 -5.66 -13.16 10.62
C GLN A 326 -5.72 -11.81 11.34
N GLU A 327 -6.92 -11.27 11.51
CA GLU A 327 -7.13 -10.06 12.32
C GLU A 327 -6.74 -10.34 13.77
N ASP A 328 -5.96 -9.43 14.36
CA ASP A 328 -5.54 -9.48 15.77
C ASP A 328 -4.90 -10.82 16.21
N ASP A 329 -4.28 -11.55 15.28
CA ASP A 329 -3.49 -12.75 15.62
C ASP A 329 -2.32 -12.36 16.55
N PRO A 330 -2.05 -13.12 17.64
CA PRO A 330 -0.98 -12.83 18.58
C PRO A 330 0.42 -12.70 17.94
N ILE A 331 0.64 -13.33 16.78
CA ILE A 331 1.91 -13.18 16.05
C ILE A 331 2.16 -11.75 15.60
N LEU A 332 1.10 -10.98 15.29
CA LEU A 332 1.24 -9.58 14.90
C LEU A 332 1.77 -8.72 16.05
N ASP A 333 1.35 -9.03 17.29
CA ASP A 333 1.86 -8.37 18.49
C ASP A 333 3.32 -8.74 18.75
N LYS A 334 3.68 -10.01 18.49
CA LYS A 334 5.07 -10.46 18.55
C LYS A 334 5.94 -9.78 17.51
N ILE A 335 5.45 -9.58 16.28
CA ILE A 335 6.16 -8.81 15.24
C ILE A 335 6.33 -7.36 15.68
N ASP A 336 5.26 -6.73 16.18
CA ASP A 336 5.30 -5.35 16.65
C ASP A 336 6.34 -5.14 17.74
N MET A 337 6.42 -6.07 18.71
CA MET A 337 7.34 -6.00 19.83
C MET A 337 8.78 -6.35 19.43
N ASP A 338 8.99 -7.52 18.83
CA ASP A 338 10.33 -8.10 18.67
C ASP A 338 11.08 -7.56 17.43
N ILE A 339 10.35 -7.08 16.42
CA ILE A 339 10.91 -6.68 15.13
C ILE A 339 10.78 -5.17 14.94
N LEU A 340 9.56 -4.66 15.09
CA LEU A 340 9.27 -3.25 14.80
C LEU A 340 9.50 -2.34 16.00
N SER A 341 9.72 -2.91 17.20
CA SER A 341 9.90 -2.17 18.45
C SER A 341 8.82 -1.11 18.68
N ARG A 342 7.56 -1.45 18.35
CA ARG A 342 6.41 -0.53 18.39
C ARG A 342 5.30 -1.09 19.27
N SER A 343 4.44 -0.20 19.75
CA SER A 343 3.16 -0.58 20.35
C SER A 343 2.06 -0.58 19.29
N TYR A 344 1.04 -1.43 19.43
CA TYR A 344 -0.06 -1.63 18.47
C TYR A 344 -0.60 -0.34 17.83
N HIS A 345 -0.88 0.70 18.63
CA HIS A 345 -1.48 1.97 18.18
C HIS A 345 -0.48 3.06 17.75
N ARG A 346 0.82 2.76 17.68
CA ARG A 346 1.88 3.75 17.41
C ARG A 346 2.58 3.43 16.10
N VAL A 347 3.08 4.46 15.42
CA VAL A 347 3.92 4.23 14.24
C VAL A 347 5.21 3.51 14.64
N THR A 348 5.78 2.73 13.72
CA THR A 348 7.10 2.12 13.90
C THR A 348 8.16 3.21 14.11
N PRO A 349 8.91 3.20 15.22
CA PRO A 349 9.96 4.19 15.45
C PRO A 349 11.08 4.07 14.42
N GLY A 350 11.47 5.19 13.83
CA GLY A 350 12.65 5.32 12.97
C GLY A 350 13.59 6.42 13.45
N ALA A 351 14.69 6.63 12.75
CA ALA A 351 15.67 7.69 13.05
C ALA A 351 15.05 9.09 12.99
N TRP A 352 13.96 9.24 12.24
CA TRP A 352 13.20 10.48 12.14
C TRP A 352 12.41 10.81 13.40
N CYS A 353 12.14 9.85 14.31
CA CYS A 353 11.44 10.11 15.56
C CYS A 353 12.36 10.76 16.60
N SER A 354 11.84 11.72 17.36
CA SER A 354 12.63 12.44 18.37
C SER A 354 12.84 11.59 19.62
N THR A 355 14.07 11.59 20.15
CA THR A 355 14.44 10.90 21.39
C THR A 355 14.00 11.62 22.66
N ARG A 356 13.42 12.83 22.56
CA ARG A 356 13.04 13.68 23.72
C ARG A 356 11.69 13.33 24.37
N SER A 357 11.22 12.10 24.27
CA SER A 357 9.98 11.67 24.93
C SER A 357 10.28 11.02 26.29
N GLY A 358 9.74 11.58 27.38
CA GLY A 358 9.64 10.86 28.66
C GLY A 358 8.82 9.57 28.50
N TRP A 359 8.88 8.65 29.47
CA TRP A 359 8.33 7.28 29.40
C TRP A 359 6.85 7.17 28.97
N ARG A 360 6.07 8.26 29.06
CA ARG A 360 4.65 8.35 28.65
C ARG A 360 4.39 8.98 27.27
N SER A 361 5.35 9.67 26.67
CA SER A 361 5.15 10.37 25.40
C SER A 361 5.47 9.47 24.20
N ASP A 362 4.74 9.64 23.09
CA ASP A 362 5.04 8.94 21.84
C ASP A 362 6.30 9.56 21.20
N PRO A 363 7.36 8.76 20.95
CA PRO A 363 8.62 9.26 20.39
C PRO A 363 8.45 9.85 18.98
N CYS A 364 7.42 9.43 18.24
CA CYS A 364 7.18 9.87 16.87
C CYS A 364 6.17 11.04 16.77
N SER A 365 5.76 11.61 17.92
CA SER A 365 4.95 12.83 17.96
C SER A 365 5.77 14.11 17.68
N GLN A 366 7.08 14.03 17.81
CA GLN A 366 8.04 15.04 17.36
C GLN A 366 9.05 14.38 16.43
N TRP A 367 9.54 15.11 15.44
CA TRP A 367 10.43 14.55 14.42
C TRP A 367 11.71 15.36 14.25
N GLN A 368 12.76 14.67 13.78
CA GLN A 368 14.06 15.20 13.42
C GLN A 368 14.21 15.25 11.89
N ASN A 369 15.42 14.99 11.38
CA ASN A 369 15.67 14.88 9.96
C ASN A 369 15.06 13.60 9.40
N ILE A 370 14.00 13.73 8.60
CA ILE A 370 13.31 12.61 7.95
C ILE A 370 14.13 11.93 6.84
N ASN A 371 15.28 12.48 6.47
CA ASN A 371 16.20 11.90 5.49
C ASN A 371 17.26 10.99 6.15
N THR A 372 17.32 10.96 7.48
CA THR A 372 18.21 10.04 8.20
C THR A 372 17.51 8.70 8.38
N VAL A 373 18.26 7.61 8.20
CA VAL A 373 17.80 6.24 8.48
C VAL A 373 18.73 5.57 9.49
N ARG A 374 18.18 4.74 10.37
CA ARG A 374 18.92 3.95 11.36
C ARG A 374 18.62 2.47 11.13
N PRO A 375 19.46 1.75 10.38
CA PRO A 375 19.27 0.32 10.17
C PRO A 375 19.43 -0.45 11.49
N THR A 376 18.69 -1.53 11.59
CA THR A 376 18.72 -2.56 12.63
C THR A 376 19.51 -3.77 12.13
N PRO A 377 19.81 -4.77 12.99
CA PRO A 377 20.43 -6.01 12.53
C PRO A 377 19.65 -6.77 11.45
N GLN A 378 18.33 -6.56 11.32
CA GLN A 378 17.55 -7.19 10.26
C GLN A 378 17.88 -6.63 8.87
N ALA A 379 18.35 -5.37 8.77
CA ALA A 379 18.83 -4.80 7.51
C ALA A 379 20.00 -5.59 6.93
N GLU A 380 20.87 -6.17 7.77
CA GLU A 380 22.01 -6.97 7.31
C GLU A 380 21.55 -8.24 6.60
N LYS A 381 20.60 -8.97 7.19
CA LYS A 381 20.02 -10.17 6.59
C LYS A 381 19.30 -9.85 5.29
N PHE A 382 18.50 -8.77 5.30
CA PHE A 382 17.78 -8.35 4.11
C PHE A 382 18.74 -7.88 3.00
N ARG A 383 19.83 -7.19 3.34
CA ARG A 383 20.86 -6.81 2.37
C ARG A 383 21.52 -8.02 1.73
N ALA A 384 21.84 -9.06 2.51
CA ALA A 384 22.40 -10.30 1.98
C ALA A 384 21.43 -10.99 0.99
N LEU A 385 20.13 -11.03 1.32
CA LEU A 385 19.10 -11.53 0.40
C LEU A 385 19.08 -10.72 -0.91
N ILE A 386 19.05 -9.39 -0.84
CA ILE A 386 19.03 -8.52 -2.02
C ILE A 386 20.28 -8.72 -2.86
N GLN A 387 21.47 -8.79 -2.25
CA GLN A 387 22.72 -9.05 -2.98
C GLN A 387 22.69 -10.38 -3.72
N ARG A 388 22.15 -11.44 -3.09
CA ARG A 388 21.95 -12.75 -3.74
C ARG A 388 21.01 -12.63 -4.94
N LEU A 389 19.84 -12.02 -4.77
CA LEU A 389 18.85 -11.85 -5.85
C LEU A 389 19.42 -11.04 -7.03
N LEU A 390 20.20 -10.00 -6.75
CA LEU A 390 20.87 -9.20 -7.78
C LEU A 390 21.97 -10.00 -8.51
N ALA A 391 22.67 -10.90 -7.81
CA ALA A 391 23.65 -11.80 -8.41
C ALA A 391 22.99 -12.86 -9.31
N GLU A 392 21.90 -13.49 -8.85
CA GLU A 392 21.10 -14.44 -9.64
C GLU A 392 20.59 -13.79 -10.93
N ARG A 393 20.04 -12.57 -10.84
CA ARG A 393 19.63 -11.79 -12.01
C ARG A 393 20.78 -11.57 -12.99
N LYS A 394 21.96 -11.15 -12.51
CA LYS A 394 23.13 -10.92 -13.37
C LYS A 394 23.62 -12.19 -14.05
N ALA A 395 23.43 -13.34 -13.43
CA ALA A 395 23.74 -14.65 -14.02
C ALA A 395 22.70 -15.11 -15.07
N GLY A 396 21.65 -14.31 -15.33
CA GLY A 396 20.58 -14.66 -16.27
C GLY A 396 19.60 -15.70 -15.74
N LEU A 397 19.79 -16.17 -14.50
CA LEU A 397 18.89 -17.10 -13.84
C LEU A 397 17.55 -16.39 -13.64
N LYS A 398 16.45 -17.01 -14.14
CA LYS A 398 15.07 -16.56 -13.92
C LYS A 398 14.73 -15.19 -14.53
N SER A 399 15.34 -14.83 -15.65
CA SER A 399 15.00 -13.63 -16.42
C SER A 399 13.74 -13.83 -17.28
N CYS A 400 13.21 -12.74 -17.84
CA CYS A 400 12.19 -12.79 -18.89
C CYS A 400 12.78 -13.45 -20.15
N ILE A 401 12.82 -14.78 -20.17
CA ILE A 401 13.18 -15.53 -21.37
C ILE A 401 11.97 -15.44 -22.29
N VAL A 402 12.01 -14.51 -23.24
CA VAL A 402 10.99 -14.35 -24.29
C VAL A 402 11.19 -15.41 -25.35
#